data_AF-A0A7W8EBP2-F1
#
_entry.id   AF-A0A7W8EBP2-F1
#
_cell.length_a   1.000
_cell.length_b   1.000
_cell.length_c   1.000
_cell.angle_alpha   90.00
_cell.angle_beta   90.00
_cell.angle_gamma   90.00
#
_symmetry.space_group_name_H-M   'P 1'
#
loop_
_entity.id
_entity.type
_entity.pdbx_description
1 polymer ?
#
loop_
_entity_poly.entity_id
_entity_poly.type
_entity_poly.pdbx_seq_one_letter_code
_entity_poly.pdbx_strand_id
1 'polypeptide(L)'
;MKRIFAILTFAALGMAALLALLPAAGHDQLWFLLMARRWLGGAQIYGPFLFDSNPPGVIWLSALPILLGQLLHLPSTTAAKLLVVLAEALSAGLSYRLLRYAWRPLEAYERWALLFAFIVLFGVVPARDFGQRDQMLAFLVLPYVLAAAVDFHRHSLIFLRGTVGVMAAIGICLKPHHALLVIAIELALLLLPSPTMRTRRLQRLLRPEPLLILLLGAIFLAATHQFTLLYFTLAMPVLKETYWAIGHLSLPGLAMEAIELCLLAAGTITLYAITKPQSLLLRLLLIAGTASLFAYFLQGTGWYYQQIPALDLFGAALVLQLLNLANRKSLIAPRWSVPAVAALCLLALALTTNFTGYPFTADRAFAIESPDPAFFKDLPSDTPVATLTTSVDEAMMPIERYHLTWAQRMNNLWLLPAILRNETPAAGKPPSRILPPSQLAALEALQHRFMVEDFNHWHPQLVLVERCQQVSIHCQVLEDRNDNLLTWFLRDPAFAAVWRNYTYQGSRGSFDAYTLTPPSPSVGK
;
A
#
# COMPACT_ATOMS: atom_id res chain seq x y z
N MET A 1 24.58 -26.19 4.83
CA MET A 1 23.87 -24.90 4.97
C MET A 1 23.87 -24.06 3.68
N LYS A 2 24.99 -23.71 3.04
CA LYS A 2 25.00 -22.90 1.79
C LYS A 2 24.02 -23.42 0.71
N ARG A 3 24.11 -24.71 0.35
CA ARG A 3 23.22 -25.33 -0.66
C ARG A 3 21.73 -25.23 -0.29
N ILE A 4 21.41 -25.36 1.00
CA ILE A 4 20.03 -25.28 1.51
C ILE A 4 19.46 -23.89 1.25
N PHE A 5 20.18 -22.83 1.68
CA PHE A 5 19.71 -21.47 1.48
C PHE A 5 19.72 -21.04 0.01
N ALA A 6 20.61 -21.58 -0.83
CA ALA A 6 20.54 -21.37 -2.27
C ALA A 6 19.25 -21.94 -2.86
N ILE A 7 18.88 -23.19 -2.52
CA ILE A 7 17.61 -23.81 -2.94
C ILE A 7 16.42 -22.97 -2.47
N LEU A 8 16.39 -22.60 -1.19
CA LEU A 8 15.35 -21.73 -0.62
C LEU A 8 15.24 -20.39 -1.35
N THR A 9 16.38 -19.79 -1.71
CA THR A 9 16.42 -18.52 -2.46
C THR A 9 15.76 -18.67 -3.83
N PHE A 10 16.12 -19.70 -4.59
CA PHE A 10 15.51 -19.93 -5.91
C PHE A 10 14.01 -20.25 -5.81
N ALA A 11 13.60 -21.01 -4.79
CA ALA A 11 12.19 -21.25 -4.52
C ALA A 11 11.45 -19.95 -4.17
N ALA A 12 12.03 -19.09 -3.33
CA ALA A 12 11.47 -17.79 -2.99
C ALA A 12 11.36 -16.86 -4.20
N LEU A 13 12.34 -16.87 -5.12
CA LEU A 13 12.24 -16.15 -6.39
C LEU A 13 11.08 -16.67 -7.24
N GLY A 14 10.91 -18.00 -7.32
CA GLY A 14 9.76 -18.61 -8.00
C GLY A 14 8.43 -18.18 -7.37
N MET A 15 8.34 -18.20 -6.04
CA MET A 15 7.14 -17.74 -5.31
C MET A 15 6.88 -16.25 -5.51
N ALA A 16 7.90 -15.39 -5.45
CA ALA A 16 7.76 -13.96 -5.72
C ALA A 16 7.30 -13.73 -7.18
N ALA A 17 7.82 -14.49 -8.13
CA ALA A 17 7.33 -14.41 -9.50
C ALA A 17 5.83 -14.76 -9.60
N LEU A 18 5.40 -15.87 -8.98
CA LEU A 18 4.01 -16.31 -8.98
C LEU A 18 3.07 -15.35 -8.24
N LEU A 19 3.46 -14.86 -7.07
CA LEU A 19 2.60 -14.10 -6.16
C LEU A 19 2.61 -12.59 -6.39
N ALA A 20 3.70 -12.04 -6.93
CA ALA A 20 3.91 -10.61 -7.02
C ALA A 20 4.10 -10.13 -8.48
N LEU A 21 4.85 -10.86 -9.31
CA LEU A 21 5.18 -10.38 -10.66
C LEU A 21 4.14 -10.76 -11.71
N LEU A 22 3.70 -12.02 -11.73
CA LEU A 22 2.71 -12.54 -12.68
C LEU A 22 1.27 -12.03 -12.48
N PRO A 23 0.77 -11.72 -11.26
CA PRO A 23 -0.63 -11.33 -11.12
C PRO A 23 -0.84 -9.92 -11.69
N ALA A 24 -2.07 -9.44 -11.77
CA ALA A 24 -2.30 -8.02 -11.96
C ALA A 24 -1.75 -7.21 -10.76
N ALA A 25 -1.58 -5.90 -10.95
CA ALA A 25 -1.34 -5.03 -9.80
C ALA A 25 -2.61 -4.95 -8.93
N GLY A 26 -2.46 -4.72 -7.64
CA GLY A 26 -3.59 -4.54 -6.73
C GLY A 26 -4.40 -3.26 -7.01
N HIS A 27 -5.57 -3.16 -6.37
CA HIS A 27 -6.54 -2.09 -6.58
C HIS A 27 -5.96 -0.68 -6.36
N ASP A 28 -5.15 -0.49 -5.32
CA ASP A 28 -4.50 0.79 -5.01
C ASP A 28 -3.47 1.16 -6.08
N GLN A 29 -2.65 0.21 -6.51
CA GLN A 29 -1.64 0.42 -7.54
C GLN A 29 -2.30 0.81 -8.87
N LEU A 30 -3.37 0.12 -9.25
CA LEU A 30 -4.15 0.44 -10.45
C LEU A 30 -4.78 1.83 -10.36
N TRP A 31 -5.34 2.19 -9.21
CA TRP A 31 -5.89 3.51 -8.98
C TRP A 31 -4.83 4.60 -9.17
N PHE A 32 -3.64 4.46 -8.56
CA PHE A 32 -2.58 5.47 -8.70
C PHE A 32 -2.02 5.56 -10.12
N LEU A 33 -1.96 4.46 -10.87
CA LEU A 33 -1.61 4.49 -12.29
C LEU A 33 -2.67 5.24 -13.12
N LEU A 34 -3.95 5.04 -12.83
CA LEU A 34 -5.05 5.77 -13.47
C LEU A 34 -4.99 7.26 -13.14
N MET A 35 -4.78 7.61 -11.87
CA MET A 35 -4.63 9.01 -11.44
C MET A 35 -3.45 9.68 -12.13
N ALA A 36 -2.30 9.00 -12.18
CA ALA A 36 -1.11 9.50 -12.85
C ALA A 36 -1.33 9.70 -14.35
N ARG A 37 -2.03 8.77 -15.02
CA ARG A 37 -2.40 8.90 -16.44
C ARG A 37 -3.27 10.13 -16.69
N ARG A 38 -4.29 10.37 -15.86
CA ARG A 38 -5.14 11.57 -15.95
C ARG A 38 -4.37 12.85 -15.68
N TRP A 39 -3.50 12.84 -14.66
CA TRP A 39 -2.67 14.00 -14.32
C TRP A 39 -1.71 14.38 -15.45
N LEU A 40 -1.02 13.39 -16.04
CA LEU A 40 -0.19 13.60 -17.24
C LEU A 40 -1.01 14.07 -18.45
N GLY A 41 -2.29 13.70 -18.52
CA GLY A 41 -3.26 14.22 -19.48
C GLY A 41 -3.80 15.63 -19.19
N GLY A 42 -3.30 16.30 -18.14
CA GLY A 42 -3.67 17.68 -17.78
C GLY A 42 -4.72 17.80 -16.67
N ALA A 43 -5.18 16.70 -16.07
CA ALA A 43 -6.11 16.76 -14.96
C ALA A 43 -5.47 17.37 -13.69
N GLN A 44 -6.19 18.26 -13.01
CA GLN A 44 -5.74 18.83 -11.74
C GLN A 44 -5.93 17.81 -10.59
N ILE A 45 -4.87 17.60 -9.80
CA ILE A 45 -4.91 16.73 -8.61
C ILE A 45 -5.78 17.38 -7.51
N TYR A 46 -6.66 16.58 -6.89
CA TYR A 46 -7.72 17.01 -5.95
C TYR A 46 -8.75 17.97 -6.57
N GLY A 47 -8.78 18.05 -7.90
CA GLY A 47 -9.70 18.88 -8.67
C GLY A 47 -10.92 18.10 -9.17
N PRO A 48 -11.59 18.61 -10.22
CA PRO A 48 -12.84 18.04 -10.75
C PRO A 48 -12.72 16.61 -11.28
N PHE A 49 -11.52 16.14 -11.61
CA PHE A 49 -11.32 14.84 -12.28
C PHE A 49 -10.51 13.83 -11.48
N LEU A 50 -9.93 14.25 -10.35
CA LEU A 50 -9.08 13.43 -9.50
C LEU A 50 -9.27 13.85 -8.05
N PHE A 51 -9.75 12.94 -7.20
CA PHE A 51 -9.88 13.17 -5.77
C PHE A 51 -9.58 11.91 -5.00
N ASP A 52 -8.65 12.00 -4.05
CA ASP A 52 -8.14 10.85 -3.31
C ASP A 52 -7.74 11.24 -1.88
N SER A 53 -7.62 10.23 -1.03
CA SER A 53 -7.25 10.39 0.38
C SER A 53 -5.74 10.55 0.62
N ASN A 54 -4.91 10.21 -0.36
CA ASN A 54 -3.47 10.11 -0.17
C ASN A 54 -2.76 11.39 -0.61
N PRO A 55 -1.58 11.72 -0.05
CA PRO A 55 -0.75 12.85 -0.52
C PRO A 55 -0.34 12.69 -1.99
N PRO A 56 -0.02 13.78 -2.70
CA PRO A 56 0.18 13.74 -4.16
C PRO A 56 1.47 13.03 -4.59
N GLY A 57 2.39 12.78 -3.65
CA GLY A 57 3.66 12.10 -3.94
C GLY A 57 3.50 10.73 -4.60
N VAL A 58 2.45 9.97 -4.25
CA VAL A 58 2.18 8.68 -4.87
C VAL A 58 1.72 8.81 -6.33
N ILE A 59 1.03 9.90 -6.67
CA ILE A 59 0.58 10.21 -8.04
C ILE A 59 1.79 10.61 -8.88
N TRP A 60 2.66 11.49 -8.34
CA TRP A 60 3.89 11.89 -9.02
C TRP A 60 4.83 10.71 -9.26
N LEU A 61 4.98 9.83 -8.27
CA LEU A 61 5.80 8.63 -8.42
C LEU A 61 5.21 7.67 -9.45
N SER A 62 3.88 7.50 -9.45
CA SER A 62 3.15 6.68 -10.42
C SER A 62 3.17 7.24 -11.85
N ALA A 63 3.55 8.50 -12.05
CA ALA A 63 3.77 9.03 -13.40
C ALA A 63 5.00 8.44 -14.09
N LEU A 64 6.02 8.02 -13.33
CA LEU A 64 7.23 7.41 -13.89
C LEU A 64 6.92 6.13 -14.71
N PRO A 65 6.17 5.13 -14.19
CA PRO A 65 5.82 3.97 -14.99
C PRO A 65 4.89 4.27 -16.16
N ILE A 66 4.03 5.30 -16.08
CA ILE A 66 3.21 5.72 -17.23
C ILE A 66 4.10 6.24 -18.36
N LEU A 67 5.02 7.15 -18.05
CA LEU A 67 5.96 7.71 -19.04
C LEU A 67 6.89 6.64 -19.61
N LEU A 68 7.39 5.74 -18.75
CA LEU A 68 8.21 4.61 -19.20
C LEU A 68 7.43 3.66 -20.11
N GLY A 69 6.18 3.37 -19.76
CA GLY A 69 5.28 2.55 -20.58
C GLY A 69 5.02 3.17 -21.94
N GLN A 70 4.82 4.49 -22.01
CA GLN A 70 4.69 5.22 -23.28
C GLN A 70 5.97 5.18 -24.12
N LEU A 71 7.14 5.38 -23.49
CA LEU A 71 8.44 5.39 -24.17
C LEU A 71 8.84 4.01 -24.70
N LEU A 72 8.55 2.94 -23.96
CA LEU A 72 8.96 1.58 -24.29
C LEU A 72 7.83 0.72 -24.88
N HIS A 73 6.63 1.30 -25.07
CA HIS A 73 5.41 0.60 -25.48
C HIS A 73 5.08 -0.61 -24.57
N LEU A 74 5.28 -0.46 -23.27
CA LEU A 74 4.96 -1.48 -22.26
C LEU A 74 3.63 -1.16 -21.57
N PRO A 75 2.85 -2.19 -21.16
CA PRO A 75 1.72 -1.98 -20.25
C PRO A 75 2.17 -1.25 -18.98
N SER A 76 1.37 -0.29 -18.50
CA SER A 76 1.73 0.54 -17.34
C SER A 76 1.98 -0.28 -16.08
N THR A 77 1.23 -1.36 -15.88
CA THR A 77 1.41 -2.30 -14.76
C THR A 77 2.75 -3.03 -14.84
N THR A 78 3.16 -3.48 -16.03
CA THR A 78 4.47 -4.10 -16.27
C THR A 78 5.61 -3.12 -15.99
N ALA A 79 5.50 -1.88 -16.50
CA ALA A 79 6.50 -0.84 -16.26
C ALA A 79 6.61 -0.51 -14.76
N ALA A 80 5.48 -0.43 -14.05
CA ALA A 80 5.46 -0.21 -12.60
C ALA A 80 6.19 -1.31 -11.83
N LYS A 81 5.87 -2.58 -12.11
CA LYS A 81 6.52 -3.72 -11.46
C LYS A 81 8.02 -3.77 -11.75
N LEU A 82 8.43 -3.49 -12.99
CA LEU A 82 9.84 -3.43 -13.36
C LEU A 82 10.58 -2.37 -12.54
N LEU A 83 10.02 -1.16 -12.41
CA LEU A 83 10.61 -0.09 -11.60
C LEU A 83 10.70 -0.47 -10.12
N VAL A 84 9.67 -1.12 -9.57
CA VAL A 84 9.69 -1.61 -8.18
C VAL A 84 10.79 -2.65 -7.98
N VAL A 85 10.90 -3.65 -8.86
CA VAL A 85 11.96 -4.69 -8.79
C VAL A 85 13.35 -4.06 -8.89
N LEU A 86 13.55 -3.07 -9.77
CA LEU A 86 14.83 -2.36 -9.89
C LEU A 86 15.16 -1.57 -8.61
N ALA A 87 14.17 -0.92 -8.02
CA ALA A 87 14.33 -0.19 -6.77
C ALA A 87 14.62 -1.12 -5.58
N GLU A 88 13.97 -2.29 -5.52
CA GLU A 88 14.26 -3.34 -4.56
C GLU A 88 15.67 -3.91 -4.71
N ALA A 89 16.09 -4.21 -5.95
CA ALA A 89 17.43 -4.71 -6.23
C ALA A 89 18.50 -3.68 -5.84
N LEU A 90 18.25 -2.39 -6.10
CA LEU A 90 19.10 -1.30 -5.63
C LEU A 90 19.15 -1.28 -4.10
N SER A 91 18.00 -1.35 -3.41
CA SER A 91 17.94 -1.40 -1.95
C SER A 91 18.69 -2.60 -1.38
N ALA A 92 18.54 -3.79 -1.98
CA ALA A 92 19.24 -5.00 -1.59
C ALA A 92 20.77 -4.83 -1.71
N GLY A 93 21.23 -4.27 -2.84
CA GLY A 93 22.64 -4.00 -3.10
C GLY A 93 23.25 -3.01 -2.10
N LEU A 94 22.55 -1.91 -1.81
CA LEU A 94 22.95 -0.91 -0.83
C LEU A 94 22.97 -1.50 0.59
N SER A 95 21.90 -2.21 0.95
CA SER A 95 21.76 -2.88 2.24
C SER A 95 22.87 -3.90 2.47
N TYR A 96 23.17 -4.74 1.48
CA TYR A 96 24.28 -5.68 1.54
C TYR A 96 25.62 -4.96 1.73
N ARG A 97 25.85 -3.88 0.98
CA ARG A 97 27.09 -3.09 1.06
C ARG A 97 27.28 -2.48 2.45
N LEU A 98 26.21 -1.92 3.05
CA LEU A 98 26.19 -1.34 4.39
C LEU A 98 26.34 -2.39 5.48
N LEU A 99 25.72 -3.56 5.31
CA LEU A 99 25.77 -4.65 6.28
C LEU A 99 27.22 -5.12 6.52
N ARG A 100 28.09 -5.08 5.50
CA ARG A 100 29.53 -5.38 5.65
C ARG A 100 30.27 -4.43 6.61
N TYR A 101 29.68 -3.26 6.91
CA TYR A 101 30.22 -2.26 7.83
C TYR A 101 29.46 -2.19 9.15
N ALA A 102 28.15 -2.45 9.13
CA ALA A 102 27.29 -2.44 10.30
C ALA A 102 27.31 -3.77 11.09
N TRP A 103 27.85 -4.83 10.48
CA TRP A 103 27.86 -6.18 11.02
C TRP A 103 29.24 -6.83 10.92
N ARG A 104 29.34 -8.06 11.42
CA ARG A 104 30.54 -8.91 11.27
C ARG A 104 30.66 -9.48 9.85
N PRO A 105 31.86 -9.93 9.44
CA PRO A 105 32.04 -10.65 8.19
C PRO A 105 31.07 -11.83 8.06
N LEU A 106 30.45 -11.93 6.88
CA LEU A 106 29.44 -12.93 6.58
C LEU A 106 30.05 -14.16 5.92
N GLU A 107 29.74 -15.33 6.48
CA GLU A 107 30.01 -16.61 5.84
C GLU A 107 29.17 -16.81 4.58
N ALA A 108 29.58 -17.77 3.74
CA ALA A 108 28.90 -18.03 2.48
C ALA A 108 27.42 -18.40 2.67
N TYR A 109 27.07 -19.18 3.70
CA TYR A 109 25.68 -19.57 3.93
C TYR A 109 24.83 -18.40 4.45
N GLU A 110 25.41 -17.49 5.24
CA GLU A 110 24.71 -16.32 5.78
C GLU A 110 24.31 -15.35 4.67
N ARG A 111 25.16 -15.20 3.65
CA ARG A 111 24.84 -14.38 2.46
C ARG A 111 23.61 -14.92 1.73
N TRP A 112 23.54 -16.24 1.54
CA TRP A 112 22.36 -16.88 0.94
C TRP A 112 21.13 -16.82 1.85
N ALA A 113 21.30 -16.96 3.16
CA ALA A 113 20.20 -16.84 4.12
C ALA A 113 19.61 -15.42 4.13
N LEU A 114 20.46 -14.40 4.07
CA LEU A 114 20.04 -13.00 3.99
C LEU A 114 19.38 -12.67 2.65
N LEU A 115 19.89 -13.21 1.54
CA LEU A 115 19.26 -13.05 0.24
C LEU A 115 17.88 -13.71 0.19
N PHE A 116 17.77 -14.96 0.69
CA PHE A 116 16.50 -15.64 0.86
C PHE A 116 15.53 -14.81 1.71
N ALA A 117 15.97 -14.34 2.88
CA ALA A 117 15.16 -13.51 3.76
C ALA A 117 14.69 -12.22 3.08
N PHE A 118 15.58 -11.53 2.36
CA PHE A 118 15.23 -10.31 1.63
C PHE A 118 14.12 -10.58 0.60
N ILE A 119 14.26 -11.64 -0.21
CA ILE A 119 13.26 -11.99 -1.23
C ILE A 119 11.94 -12.40 -0.58
N VAL A 120 11.97 -13.12 0.53
CA VAL A 120 10.75 -13.49 1.24
C VAL A 120 10.04 -12.23 1.77
N LEU A 121 10.75 -11.38 2.51
CA LEU A 121 10.17 -10.20 3.16
C LEU A 121 9.66 -9.17 2.13
N PHE A 122 10.44 -8.86 1.10
CA PHE A 122 10.07 -7.80 0.15
C PHE A 122 9.39 -8.31 -1.13
N GLY A 123 9.58 -9.57 -1.51
CA GLY A 123 9.02 -10.12 -2.76
C GLY A 123 7.88 -11.11 -2.58
N VAL A 124 7.82 -11.84 -1.47
CA VAL A 124 6.80 -12.89 -1.24
C VAL A 124 5.71 -12.40 -0.29
N VAL A 125 6.07 -11.84 0.87
CA VAL A 125 5.15 -11.38 1.92
C VAL A 125 4.13 -10.36 1.38
N PRO A 126 4.49 -9.37 0.52
CA PRO A 126 3.51 -8.44 -0.02
C PRO A 126 2.46 -9.11 -0.91
N ALA A 127 2.80 -10.22 -1.59
CA ALA A 127 1.93 -10.93 -2.52
C ALA A 127 1.18 -9.97 -3.49
N ARG A 128 -0.16 -9.88 -3.38
CA ARG A 128 -0.99 -8.99 -4.21
C ARG A 128 -0.71 -7.50 -4.01
N ASP A 129 -0.15 -7.14 -2.85
CA ASP A 129 0.20 -5.78 -2.47
C ASP A 129 1.62 -5.41 -2.95
N PHE A 130 2.22 -6.22 -3.83
CA PHE A 130 3.51 -5.92 -4.43
C PHE A 130 3.47 -4.62 -5.26
N GLY A 131 4.48 -3.77 -5.09
CA GLY A 131 4.53 -2.41 -5.64
C GLY A 131 3.65 -1.40 -4.90
N GLN A 132 3.02 -1.76 -3.78
CA GLN A 132 2.26 -0.80 -2.99
C GLN A 132 3.18 0.07 -2.15
N ARG A 133 2.73 1.30 -1.88
CA ARG A 133 3.51 2.35 -1.19
C ARG A 133 4.08 1.93 0.17
N ASP A 134 3.39 1.07 0.94
CA ASP A 134 3.86 0.62 2.25
C ASP A 134 5.06 -0.35 2.12
N GLN A 135 5.02 -1.30 1.18
CA GLN A 135 6.17 -2.12 0.83
C GLN A 135 7.30 -1.27 0.24
N MET A 136 6.98 -0.32 -0.66
CA MET A 136 7.98 0.58 -1.23
C MET A 136 8.71 1.36 -0.15
N LEU A 137 7.97 1.94 0.79
CA LEU A 137 8.55 2.54 1.99
C LEU A 137 9.49 1.54 2.69
N ALA A 138 9.03 0.32 2.97
CA ALA A 138 9.78 -0.67 3.75
C ALA A 138 11.16 -0.97 3.15
N PHE A 139 11.25 -1.27 1.85
CA PHE A 139 12.55 -1.51 1.22
C PHE A 139 13.35 -0.21 1.02
N LEU A 140 12.71 0.95 0.83
CA LEU A 140 13.42 2.23 0.66
C LEU A 140 14.07 2.72 1.97
N VAL A 141 13.50 2.39 3.13
CA VAL A 141 14.04 2.80 4.44
C VAL A 141 14.99 1.77 5.06
N LEU A 142 14.98 0.50 4.65
CA LEU A 142 15.90 -0.51 5.18
C LEU A 142 17.39 -0.10 5.10
N PRO A 143 17.90 0.42 3.95
CA PRO A 143 19.28 0.89 3.86
C PRO A 143 19.58 2.02 4.87
N TYR A 144 18.60 2.87 5.20
CA TYR A 144 18.76 3.92 6.20
C TYR A 144 18.97 3.34 7.60
N VAL A 145 18.19 2.34 8.00
CA VAL A 145 18.37 1.65 9.29
C VAL A 145 19.77 1.02 9.38
N LEU A 146 20.24 0.42 8.28
CA LEU A 146 21.59 -0.15 8.20
C LEU A 146 22.68 0.91 8.27
N ALA A 147 22.54 2.02 7.52
CA ALA A 147 23.50 3.12 7.51
C ALA A 147 23.56 3.85 8.87
N ALA A 148 22.46 3.84 9.61
CA ALA A 148 22.38 4.38 10.96
C ALA A 148 23.25 3.60 11.97
N ALA A 149 23.54 2.32 11.71
CA ALA A 149 24.45 1.49 12.49
C ALA A 149 25.93 1.63 12.07
N VAL A 150 26.23 2.31 10.97
CA VAL A 150 27.60 2.51 10.46
C VAL A 150 28.22 3.80 10.98
N ASP A 151 29.50 3.74 11.35
CA ASP A 151 30.30 4.90 11.76
C ASP A 151 30.22 6.05 10.75
N PHE A 152 29.86 7.24 11.23
CA PHE A 152 29.66 8.43 10.40
C PHE A 152 30.95 9.06 9.88
N HIS A 153 32.10 8.81 10.52
CA HIS A 153 33.40 9.35 10.09
C HIS A 153 33.98 8.64 8.86
N ARG A 154 33.29 7.63 8.33
CA ARG A 154 33.71 6.93 7.10
C ARG A 154 33.36 7.75 5.86
N HIS A 155 34.18 8.76 5.58
CA HIS A 155 34.01 9.67 4.43
C HIS A 155 33.91 8.93 3.08
N SER A 156 34.53 7.76 2.94
CA SER A 156 34.44 6.93 1.73
C SER A 156 33.02 6.45 1.39
N LEU A 157 32.07 6.59 2.32
CA LEU A 157 30.67 6.21 2.13
C LEU A 157 29.74 7.40 1.86
N ILE A 158 30.25 8.63 1.69
CA ILE A 158 29.39 9.82 1.59
C ILE A 158 28.34 9.73 0.47
N PHE A 159 28.73 9.29 -0.73
CA PHE A 159 27.80 9.10 -1.86
C PHE A 159 26.78 8.00 -1.56
N LEU A 160 27.23 6.89 -0.98
CA LEU A 160 26.36 5.78 -0.59
C LEU A 160 25.29 6.25 0.40
N ARG A 161 25.71 7.00 1.44
CA ARG A 161 24.82 7.58 2.44
C ARG A 161 23.88 8.62 1.81
N GLY A 162 24.36 9.41 0.85
CA GLY A 162 23.53 10.32 0.07
C GLY A 162 22.37 9.60 -0.64
N THR A 163 22.67 8.55 -1.39
CA THR A 163 21.65 7.72 -2.05
C THR A 163 20.65 7.13 -1.06
N VAL A 164 21.14 6.63 0.09
CA VAL A 164 20.30 6.09 1.17
C VAL A 164 19.36 7.16 1.73
N GLY A 165 19.86 8.38 1.96
CA GLY A 165 19.05 9.51 2.42
C GLY A 165 17.95 9.88 1.42
N VAL A 166 18.26 9.91 0.13
CA VAL A 166 17.27 10.16 -0.95
C VAL A 166 16.20 9.06 -0.97
N MET A 167 16.60 7.79 -0.95
CA MET A 167 15.66 6.66 -0.96
C MET A 167 14.73 6.70 0.24
N ALA A 168 15.27 6.87 1.45
CA ALA A 168 14.46 7.00 2.65
C ALA A 168 13.51 8.20 2.58
N ALA A 169 13.97 9.35 2.07
CA ALA A 169 13.11 10.52 1.89
C ALA A 169 11.92 10.24 0.97
N ILE A 170 12.13 9.56 -0.15
CA ILE A 170 11.06 9.14 -1.07
C ILE A 170 10.07 8.24 -0.32
N GLY A 171 10.55 7.21 0.39
CA GLY A 171 9.69 6.32 1.17
C GLY A 171 8.83 7.07 2.18
N ILE A 172 9.42 7.98 2.97
CA ILE A 172 8.70 8.78 3.97
C ILE A 172 7.67 9.72 3.32
N CYS A 173 7.98 10.32 2.16
CA CYS A 173 7.03 11.18 1.45
C CYS A 173 5.82 10.39 0.89
N LEU A 174 5.99 9.10 0.57
CA LEU A 174 4.88 8.23 0.20
C LEU A 174 3.97 7.90 1.39
N LYS A 175 4.55 7.78 2.58
CA LYS A 175 3.85 7.41 3.83
C LYS A 175 4.34 8.23 5.03
N PRO A 176 3.84 9.46 5.22
CA PRO A 176 4.33 10.39 6.25
C PRO A 176 4.23 9.86 7.68
N HIS A 177 3.27 8.99 8.00
CA HIS A 177 3.16 8.33 9.31
C HIS A 177 4.46 7.65 9.75
N HIS A 178 5.25 7.13 8.79
CA HIS A 178 6.50 6.45 9.08
C HIS A 178 7.68 7.39 9.31
N ALA A 179 7.50 8.72 9.30
CA ALA A 179 8.48 9.65 9.85
C ALA A 179 8.82 9.31 11.32
N LEU A 180 7.88 8.67 12.04
CA LEU A 180 8.10 8.08 13.37
C LEU A 180 9.30 7.13 13.42
N LEU A 181 9.55 6.34 12.36
CA LEU A 181 10.72 5.45 12.28
C LEU A 181 12.03 6.24 12.30
N VAL A 182 12.11 7.29 11.49
CA VAL A 182 13.30 8.15 11.40
C VAL A 182 13.53 8.84 12.74
N ILE A 183 12.48 9.43 13.31
CA ILE A 183 12.53 10.10 14.62
C ILE A 183 12.99 9.13 15.71
N ALA A 184 12.42 7.92 15.78
CA ALA A 184 12.76 6.92 16.78
C ALA A 184 14.24 6.47 16.67
N ILE A 185 14.74 6.28 15.45
CA ILE A 185 16.16 5.94 15.22
C ILE A 185 17.08 7.08 15.65
N GLU A 186 16.79 8.32 15.25
CA GLU A 186 17.64 9.46 15.60
C GLU A 186 17.65 9.72 17.11
N LEU A 187 16.49 9.64 17.77
CA LEU A 187 16.39 9.70 19.23
C LEU A 187 17.18 8.56 19.88
N ALA A 188 17.06 7.34 19.39
CA ALA A 188 17.82 6.21 19.91
C ALA A 188 19.33 6.42 19.77
N LEU A 189 19.81 6.99 18.68
CA LEU A 189 21.24 7.26 18.47
C LEU A 189 21.79 8.37 19.37
N LEU A 190 20.95 9.29 19.82
CA LEU A 190 21.30 10.32 20.82
C LEU A 190 21.30 9.75 22.25
N LEU A 191 20.38 8.84 22.55
CA LEU A 191 20.15 8.31 23.90
C LEU A 191 21.00 7.07 24.22
N LEU A 192 21.19 6.16 23.27
CA LEU A 192 21.89 4.90 23.50
C LEU A 192 23.38 5.14 23.81
N PRO A 193 23.91 4.54 24.90
CA PRO A 193 25.32 4.64 25.24
C PRO A 193 26.16 3.94 24.17
N SER A 194 27.13 4.66 23.60
CA SER A 194 28.05 4.15 22.59
C SER A 194 29.47 4.12 23.19
N PRO A 195 30.07 2.92 23.41
CA PRO A 195 31.38 2.79 24.06
C PRO A 195 32.53 3.40 23.24
N THR A 196 32.35 3.58 21.94
CA THR A 196 33.35 4.12 21.02
C THR A 196 33.27 5.64 20.82
N MET A 197 32.23 6.34 21.29
CA MET A 197 31.95 7.72 20.85
C MET A 197 31.32 8.61 21.94
N ARG A 198 32.03 8.79 23.06
CA ARG A 198 31.52 9.55 24.22
C ARG A 198 31.40 11.06 23.98
N THR A 199 32.15 11.64 23.02
CA THR A 199 32.38 13.10 22.96
C THR A 199 31.60 13.89 21.91
N ARG A 200 30.84 13.28 20.99
CA ARG A 200 30.27 14.00 19.82
C ARG A 200 28.86 13.53 19.39
N ARG A 201 27.95 13.28 20.34
CA ARG A 201 26.58 12.79 20.05
C ARG A 201 25.80 13.68 19.10
N LEU A 202 25.89 15.00 19.26
CA LEU A 202 25.19 15.98 18.41
C LEU A 202 25.71 16.01 16.97
N GLN A 203 26.97 15.67 16.72
CA GLN A 203 27.51 15.61 15.35
C GLN A 203 26.86 14.50 14.51
N ARG A 204 26.19 13.52 15.14
CA ARG A 204 25.41 12.50 14.42
C ARG A 204 24.18 13.05 13.70
N LEU A 205 23.67 14.20 14.13
CA LEU A 205 22.59 14.89 13.44
C LEU A 205 23.05 15.51 12.12
N LEU A 206 24.37 15.68 11.93
CA LEU A 206 24.96 16.20 10.70
C LEU A 206 25.25 15.11 9.66
N ARG A 207 24.73 13.90 9.88
CA ARG A 207 24.81 12.83 8.88
C ARG A 207 24.02 13.21 7.63
N PRO A 208 24.50 12.86 6.43
CA PRO A 208 23.82 13.23 5.20
C PRO A 208 22.40 12.65 5.11
N GLU A 209 22.14 11.47 5.68
CA GLU A 209 20.83 10.82 5.58
C GLU A 209 19.68 11.60 6.24
N PRO A 210 19.71 11.91 7.56
CA PRO A 210 18.64 12.69 8.18
C PRO A 210 18.53 14.10 7.59
N LEU A 211 19.65 14.73 7.20
CA LEU A 211 19.63 16.04 6.56
C LEU A 211 18.93 16.01 5.19
N LEU A 212 19.20 14.99 4.37
CA LEU A 212 18.53 14.81 3.07
C LEU A 212 17.06 14.46 3.24
N ILE A 213 16.69 13.64 4.24
CA ILE A 213 15.29 13.36 4.57
C ILE A 213 14.55 14.66 4.92
N LEU A 214 15.13 15.51 5.77
CA LEU A 214 14.54 16.80 6.13
C LEU A 214 14.46 17.75 4.94
N LEU A 215 15.54 17.89 4.16
CA LEU A 215 15.59 18.78 3.00
C LEU A 215 14.58 18.36 1.92
N LEU A 216 14.58 17.08 1.54
CA LEU A 216 13.68 16.57 0.51
C LEU A 216 12.23 16.52 0.99
N GLY A 217 11.99 16.24 2.28
CA GLY A 217 10.68 16.38 2.90
C GLY A 217 10.17 17.83 2.85
N ALA A 218 11.02 18.81 3.13
CA ALA A 218 10.66 20.23 3.00
C ALA A 218 10.38 20.63 1.55
N ILE A 219 11.18 20.15 0.59
CA ILE A 219 10.93 20.34 -0.85
C ILE A 219 9.61 19.71 -1.26
N PHE A 220 9.30 18.50 -0.77
CA PHE A 220 8.03 17.82 -1.03
C PHE A 220 6.84 18.62 -0.49
N LEU A 221 6.92 19.14 0.73
CA LEU A 221 5.87 19.99 1.32
C LEU A 221 5.70 21.29 0.53
N ALA A 222 6.80 21.94 0.14
CA ALA A 222 6.77 23.15 -0.68
C ALA A 222 6.16 22.88 -2.06
N ALA A 223 6.52 21.78 -2.71
CA ALA A 223 5.95 21.35 -3.98
C ALA A 223 4.45 21.03 -3.85
N THR A 224 4.06 20.35 -2.77
CA THR A 224 2.65 20.04 -2.48
C THR A 224 1.85 21.33 -2.31
N HIS A 225 2.40 22.30 -1.59
CA HIS A 225 1.75 23.60 -1.40
C HIS A 225 1.64 24.37 -2.73
N GLN A 226 2.70 24.40 -3.53
CA GLN A 226 2.76 25.18 -4.76
C GLN A 226 1.94 24.59 -5.91
N PHE A 227 2.01 23.27 -6.12
CA PHE A 227 1.43 22.61 -7.29
C PHE A 227 0.10 21.91 -7.01
N THR A 228 -0.21 21.64 -5.75
CA THR A 228 -1.42 20.91 -5.33
C THR A 228 -2.07 21.54 -4.11
N LEU A 229 -2.27 22.86 -4.14
CA LEU A 229 -2.86 23.63 -3.02
C LEU A 229 -4.18 23.03 -2.50
N LEU A 230 -4.99 22.46 -3.41
CA LEU A 230 -6.25 21.77 -3.08
C LEU A 230 -6.06 20.60 -2.11
N TYR A 231 -4.86 20.02 -1.99
CA TYR A 231 -4.57 19.05 -0.95
C TYR A 231 -4.80 19.63 0.45
N PHE A 232 -4.30 20.85 0.71
CA PHE A 232 -4.41 21.50 2.01
C PHE A 232 -5.76 22.18 2.21
N THR A 233 -6.34 22.75 1.14
CA THR A 233 -7.57 23.55 1.24
C THR A 233 -8.86 22.74 1.06
N LEU A 234 -8.78 21.53 0.51
CA LEU A 234 -9.95 20.68 0.24
C LEU A 234 -9.75 19.24 0.75
N ALA A 235 -8.75 18.51 0.25
CA ALA A 235 -8.60 17.08 0.54
C ALA A 235 -8.34 16.82 2.04
N MET A 236 -7.35 17.48 2.64
CA MET A 236 -7.00 17.35 4.06
C MET A 236 -8.16 17.70 5.01
N PRO A 237 -8.88 18.82 4.85
CA PRO A 237 -10.07 19.11 5.63
C PRO A 237 -11.13 18.01 5.52
N VAL A 238 -11.45 17.55 4.31
CA VAL A 238 -12.41 16.46 4.09
C VAL A 238 -11.94 15.19 4.80
N LEU A 239 -10.67 14.80 4.64
CA LEU A 239 -10.09 13.63 5.29
C LEU A 239 -10.17 13.69 6.80
N LYS A 240 -9.87 14.86 7.38
CA LYS A 240 -9.98 15.06 8.82
C LYS A 240 -11.40 14.79 9.31
N GLU A 241 -12.43 15.16 8.54
CA GLU A 241 -13.83 14.98 8.93
C GLU A 241 -14.42 13.61 8.58
N THR A 242 -13.88 12.88 7.59
CA THR A 242 -14.50 11.64 7.12
C THR A 242 -13.67 10.38 7.35
N TYR A 243 -12.33 10.46 7.34
CA TYR A 243 -11.49 9.26 7.28
C TYR A 243 -11.52 8.41 8.55
N TRP A 244 -11.93 8.99 9.69
CA TRP A 244 -12.14 8.25 10.94
C TRP A 244 -13.19 7.13 10.81
N ALA A 245 -14.13 7.25 9.87
CA ALA A 245 -15.15 6.22 9.64
C ALA A 245 -14.54 4.98 9.00
N ILE A 246 -13.46 5.13 8.24
CA ILE A 246 -12.67 4.02 7.66
C ILE A 246 -11.73 3.46 8.71
N GLY A 247 -10.99 4.33 9.41
CA GLY A 247 -10.10 3.98 10.53
C GLY A 247 -10.85 3.71 11.83
N HIS A 248 -11.86 2.84 11.81
CA HIS A 248 -12.82 2.64 12.90
C HIS A 248 -12.43 1.54 13.89
N LEU A 249 -11.36 0.78 13.63
CA LEU A 249 -10.98 -0.33 14.49
C LEU A 249 -10.38 0.14 15.82
N SER A 250 -10.82 -0.49 16.90
CA SER A 250 -10.23 -0.31 18.23
C SER A 250 -8.83 -0.92 18.32
N LEU A 251 -8.03 -0.55 19.34
CA LEU A 251 -6.70 -1.15 19.55
C LEU A 251 -6.73 -2.70 19.63
N PRO A 252 -7.67 -3.34 20.36
CA PRO A 252 -7.81 -4.80 20.34
C PRO A 252 -8.17 -5.34 18.95
N GLY A 253 -9.04 -4.64 18.20
CA GLY A 253 -9.39 -5.01 16.83
C GLY A 253 -8.17 -4.98 15.91
N LEU A 254 -7.39 -3.90 15.96
CA LEU A 254 -6.15 -3.75 15.19
C LEU A 254 -5.11 -4.82 15.55
N ALA A 255 -5.01 -5.18 16.83
CA ALA A 255 -4.11 -6.24 17.29
C ALA A 255 -4.56 -7.62 16.82
N MET A 256 -5.88 -7.85 16.68
CA MET A 256 -6.43 -9.09 16.12
C MET A 256 -6.16 -9.18 14.62
N GLU A 257 -6.40 -8.10 13.86
CA GLU A 257 -6.08 -8.01 12.43
C GLU A 257 -4.56 -8.16 12.15
N ALA A 258 -3.73 -7.80 13.13
CA ALA A 258 -2.27 -7.89 13.05
C ALA A 258 -1.69 -8.94 14.01
N ILE A 259 -2.43 -10.02 14.30
CA ILE A 259 -2.00 -10.99 15.32
C ILE A 259 -0.65 -11.64 14.97
N GLU A 260 -0.43 -11.96 13.69
CA GLU A 260 0.82 -12.54 13.21
C GLU A 260 2.00 -11.57 13.40
N LEU A 261 1.81 -10.29 13.06
CA LEU A 261 2.79 -9.24 13.31
C LEU A 261 3.06 -9.08 14.81
N CYS A 262 2.03 -9.09 15.66
CA CYS A 262 2.18 -8.96 17.10
C CYS A 262 2.98 -10.15 17.69
N LEU A 263 2.71 -11.37 17.24
CA LEU A 263 3.46 -12.57 17.62
C LEU A 263 4.91 -12.51 17.13
N LEU A 264 5.14 -12.07 15.88
CA LEU A 264 6.48 -11.86 15.34
C LEU A 264 7.26 -10.83 16.15
N ALA A 265 6.66 -9.68 16.45
CA ALA A 265 7.26 -8.62 17.24
C ALA A 265 7.62 -9.12 18.65
N ALA A 266 6.65 -9.74 19.35
CA ALA A 266 6.84 -10.28 20.69
C ALA A 266 7.93 -11.36 20.73
N GLY A 267 7.92 -12.31 19.79
CA GLY A 267 8.91 -13.37 19.68
C GLY A 267 10.32 -12.82 19.39
N THR A 268 10.42 -11.85 18.48
CA THR A 268 11.70 -11.23 18.10
C THR A 268 12.30 -10.39 19.22
N ILE A 269 11.47 -9.63 19.95
CA ILE A 269 11.87 -8.86 21.13
C ILE A 269 12.27 -9.79 22.28
N THR A 270 11.52 -10.85 22.52
CA THR A 270 11.81 -11.84 23.56
C THR A 270 13.15 -12.54 23.29
N LEU A 271 13.38 -12.96 22.04
CA LEU A 271 14.66 -13.54 21.64
C LEU A 271 15.83 -12.57 21.88
N TYR A 272 15.62 -11.28 21.61
CA TYR A 272 16.63 -10.25 21.86
C TYR A 272 16.90 -10.08 23.36
N ALA A 273 15.85 -10.06 24.18
CA ALA A 273 15.95 -9.95 25.63
C ALA A 273 16.68 -11.15 26.27
N ILE A 274 16.51 -12.35 25.72
CA ILE A 274 17.17 -13.59 26.19
C ILE A 274 18.64 -13.63 25.72
N THR A 275 18.88 -13.38 24.43
CA THR A 275 20.23 -13.56 23.84
C THR A 275 21.15 -12.35 24.04
N LYS A 276 20.58 -11.19 24.41
CA LYS A 276 21.23 -9.90 24.71
C LYS A 276 22.40 -9.57 23.77
N PRO A 277 22.18 -9.59 22.44
CA PRO A 277 23.25 -9.32 21.50
C PRO A 277 23.71 -7.86 21.63
N GLN A 278 25.02 -7.62 21.60
CA GLN A 278 25.60 -6.28 21.73
C GLN A 278 25.61 -5.49 20.40
N SER A 279 24.71 -5.83 19.46
CA SER A 279 24.67 -5.20 18.14
C SER A 279 23.76 -3.98 18.13
N LEU A 280 24.33 -2.82 17.76
CA LEU A 280 23.54 -1.60 17.51
C LEU A 280 22.54 -1.81 16.38
N LEU A 281 22.92 -2.51 15.31
CA LEU A 281 22.03 -2.77 14.18
C LEU A 281 20.74 -3.49 14.63
N LEU A 282 20.86 -4.53 15.45
CA LEU A 282 19.68 -5.24 15.96
C LEU A 282 18.77 -4.33 16.78
N ARG A 283 19.35 -3.47 17.64
CA ARG A 283 18.57 -2.49 18.40
C ARG A 283 17.83 -1.53 17.48
N LEU A 284 18.49 -1.02 16.44
CA LEU A 284 17.88 -0.09 15.50
C LEU A 284 16.77 -0.75 14.67
N LEU A 285 16.94 -2.00 14.22
CA LEU A 285 15.88 -2.74 13.53
C LEU A 285 14.66 -2.97 14.43
N LEU A 286 14.85 -3.33 15.70
CA LEU A 286 13.76 -3.48 16.66
C LEU A 286 13.05 -2.15 16.94
N ILE A 287 13.79 -1.05 17.06
CA ILE A 287 13.23 0.29 17.26
C ILE A 287 12.43 0.73 16.03
N ALA A 288 12.99 0.51 14.84
CA ALA A 288 12.35 0.82 13.56
C ALA A 288 11.07 -0.01 13.36
N GLY A 289 11.11 -1.32 13.67
CA GLY A 289 9.96 -2.21 13.61
C GLY A 289 8.87 -1.79 14.59
N THR A 290 9.22 -1.46 15.84
CA THR A 290 8.28 -0.94 16.83
C THR A 290 7.67 0.39 16.38
N ALA A 291 8.46 1.34 15.86
CA ALA A 291 7.95 2.61 15.36
C ALA A 291 7.00 2.42 14.16
N SER A 292 7.27 1.45 13.29
CA SER A 292 6.38 1.09 12.17
C SER A 292 5.10 0.42 12.65
N LEU A 293 5.17 -0.42 13.69
CA LEU A 293 3.98 -0.98 14.35
C LEU A 293 3.11 0.13 14.97
N PHE A 294 3.71 1.14 15.60
CA PHE A 294 2.97 2.31 16.06
C PHE A 294 2.35 3.10 14.90
N ALA A 295 3.06 3.25 13.77
CA ALA A 295 2.51 3.89 12.57
C ALA A 295 1.33 3.12 11.96
N TYR A 296 1.33 1.78 12.04
CA TYR A 296 0.17 0.94 11.70
C TYR A 296 -1.01 1.23 12.63
N PHE A 297 -0.81 1.19 13.95
CA PHE A 297 -1.89 1.47 14.92
C PHE A 297 -2.45 2.89 14.79
N LEU A 298 -1.61 3.87 14.43
CA LEU A 298 -2.04 5.25 14.21
C LEU A 298 -2.98 5.39 13.00
N GLN A 299 -2.87 4.54 11.99
CA GLN A 299 -3.72 4.58 10.79
C GLN A 299 -5.13 4.03 11.05
N GLY A 300 -5.28 3.06 11.96
CA GLY A 300 -6.58 2.61 12.47
C GLY A 300 -7.46 1.79 11.52
N THR A 301 -6.99 1.42 10.32
CA THR A 301 -7.82 0.75 9.30
C THR A 301 -7.78 -0.78 9.33
N GLY A 302 -6.72 -1.38 9.90
CA GLY A 302 -6.55 -2.84 9.95
C GLY A 302 -5.99 -3.47 8.67
N TRP A 303 -5.69 -2.68 7.64
CA TRP A 303 -5.26 -3.23 6.35
C TRP A 303 -3.90 -3.93 6.43
N TYR A 304 -3.83 -5.15 5.89
CA TYR A 304 -2.64 -5.99 5.91
C TYR A 304 -1.40 -5.28 5.37
N TYR A 305 -1.49 -4.61 4.22
CA TYR A 305 -0.33 -3.98 3.61
C TYR A 305 0.31 -2.87 4.47
N GLN A 306 -0.45 -2.25 5.39
CA GLN A 306 0.09 -1.27 6.34
C GLN A 306 0.97 -1.91 7.42
N GLN A 307 0.88 -3.24 7.60
CA GLN A 307 1.69 -4.02 8.53
C GLN A 307 3.09 -4.34 7.96
N ILE A 308 3.25 -4.31 6.63
CA ILE A 308 4.46 -4.74 5.90
C ILE A 308 5.74 -4.09 6.43
N PRO A 309 5.83 -2.75 6.63
CA PRO A 309 7.06 -2.14 7.16
C PRO A 309 7.50 -2.72 8.51
N ALA A 310 6.55 -3.00 9.40
CA ALA A 310 6.85 -3.61 10.69
C ALA A 310 7.22 -5.09 10.56
N LEU A 311 6.50 -5.85 9.72
CA LEU A 311 6.80 -7.25 9.40
C LEU A 311 8.23 -7.40 8.88
N ASP A 312 8.64 -6.56 7.92
CA ASP A 312 9.95 -6.61 7.30
C ASP A 312 11.08 -6.27 8.27
N LEU A 313 10.89 -5.25 9.11
CA LEU A 313 11.91 -4.81 10.06
C LEU A 313 12.07 -5.80 11.23
N PHE A 314 10.96 -6.33 11.77
CA PHE A 314 11.04 -7.41 12.77
C PHE A 314 11.56 -8.71 12.16
N GLY A 315 11.13 -9.06 10.94
CA GLY A 315 11.63 -10.21 10.20
C GLY A 315 13.14 -10.14 9.95
N ALA A 316 13.65 -8.99 9.52
CA ALA A 316 15.08 -8.75 9.35
C ALA A 316 15.84 -8.87 10.68
N ALA A 317 15.30 -8.31 11.78
CA ALA A 317 15.88 -8.46 13.10
C ALA A 317 15.91 -9.94 13.55
N LEU A 318 14.82 -10.69 13.34
CA LEU A 318 14.73 -12.11 13.67
C LEU A 318 15.77 -12.92 12.92
N VAL A 319 15.89 -12.72 11.60
CA VAL A 319 16.87 -13.42 10.76
C VAL A 319 18.30 -13.19 11.27
N LEU A 320 18.67 -11.94 11.56
CA LEU A 320 20.00 -11.63 12.09
C LEU A 320 20.26 -12.26 13.47
N GLN A 321 19.23 -12.33 14.34
CA GLN A 321 19.32 -13.01 15.63
C GLN A 321 19.50 -14.52 15.47
N LEU A 322 18.75 -15.15 14.57
CA LEU A 322 18.85 -16.57 14.27
C LEU A 322 20.21 -16.94 13.67
N LEU A 323 20.76 -16.11 12.76
CA LEU A 323 22.12 -16.31 12.24
C LEU A 323 23.18 -16.18 13.34
N ASN A 324 23.03 -15.22 14.25
CA ASN A 324 23.93 -15.10 15.40
C ASN A 324 23.85 -16.33 16.32
N LEU A 325 22.64 -16.84 16.58
CA LEU A 325 22.44 -18.03 17.39
C LEU A 325 22.99 -19.30 16.72
N ALA A 326 22.76 -19.45 15.42
CA ALA A 326 23.26 -20.58 14.63
C ALA A 326 24.80 -20.62 14.62
N ASN A 327 25.43 -19.45 14.48
CA ASN A 327 26.87 -19.32 14.56
C ASN A 327 27.40 -19.64 15.98
N ARG A 328 26.77 -19.10 17.03
CA ARG A 328 27.16 -19.38 18.43
C ARG A 328 27.03 -20.85 18.81
N LYS A 329 26.02 -21.54 18.29
CA LYS A 329 25.77 -22.96 18.55
C LYS A 329 26.45 -23.90 17.55
N SER A 330 27.21 -23.37 16.60
CA SER A 330 27.87 -24.15 15.54
C SER A 330 26.92 -25.16 14.87
N LEU A 331 25.70 -24.72 14.53
CA LEU A 331 24.68 -25.63 14.00
C LEU A 331 25.12 -26.21 12.66
N ILE A 332 25.06 -27.54 12.54
CA ILE A 332 25.37 -28.26 11.30
C ILE A 332 24.09 -28.88 10.78
N ALA A 333 23.74 -28.56 9.54
CA ALA A 333 22.59 -29.17 8.88
C ALA A 333 22.92 -30.62 8.44
N PRO A 334 22.10 -31.62 8.80
CA PRO A 334 22.27 -33.01 8.34
C PRO A 334 22.24 -33.11 6.81
N ARG A 335 22.88 -34.14 6.22
CA ARG A 335 22.93 -34.29 4.74
C ARG A 335 21.55 -34.45 4.09
N TRP A 336 20.61 -35.09 4.78
CA TRP A 336 19.23 -35.29 4.30
C TRP A 336 18.41 -33.99 4.21
N SER A 337 18.87 -32.90 4.86
CA SER A 337 18.18 -31.61 4.81
C SER A 337 18.11 -31.00 3.41
N VAL A 338 19.08 -31.31 2.54
CA VAL A 338 19.10 -30.79 1.17
C VAL A 338 17.94 -31.35 0.33
N PRO A 339 17.78 -32.68 0.17
CA PRO A 339 16.64 -33.22 -0.56
C PRO A 339 15.30 -32.92 0.13
N ALA A 340 15.25 -32.90 1.47
CA ALA A 340 14.02 -32.55 2.20
C ALA A 340 13.58 -31.10 1.92
N VAL A 341 14.52 -30.14 1.97
CA VAL A 341 14.22 -28.73 1.66
C VAL A 341 13.83 -28.56 0.19
N ALA A 342 14.49 -29.28 -0.73
CA ALA A 342 14.09 -29.26 -2.14
C ALA A 342 12.66 -29.77 -2.34
N ALA A 343 12.30 -30.88 -1.69
CA ALA A 343 10.95 -31.44 -1.74
C ALA A 343 9.90 -30.47 -1.14
N LEU A 344 10.21 -29.84 -0.01
CA LEU A 344 9.35 -28.82 0.60
C LEU A 344 9.19 -27.57 -0.28
N CYS A 345 10.26 -27.13 -0.96
CA CYS A 345 10.19 -26.01 -1.90
C CYS A 345 9.33 -26.34 -3.12
N LEU A 346 9.46 -27.55 -3.66
CA LEU A 346 8.62 -28.01 -4.77
C LEU A 346 7.16 -28.11 -4.34
N LEU A 347 6.89 -28.64 -3.14
CA LEU A 347 5.55 -28.67 -2.57
C LEU A 347 4.99 -27.25 -2.39
N ALA A 348 5.78 -26.33 -1.82
CA ALA A 348 5.37 -24.94 -1.64
C ALA A 348 5.02 -24.29 -2.99
N LEU A 349 5.88 -24.41 -4.00
CA LEU A 349 5.61 -23.89 -5.34
C LEU A 349 4.37 -24.52 -5.99
N ALA A 350 4.19 -25.83 -5.81
CA ALA A 350 3.02 -26.55 -6.33
C ALA A 350 1.72 -26.07 -5.66
N LEU A 351 1.73 -25.94 -4.32
CA LEU A 351 0.59 -25.42 -3.57
C LEU A 351 0.31 -23.95 -3.92
N THR A 352 1.35 -23.11 -4.01
CA THR A 352 1.22 -21.72 -4.44
C THR A 352 0.57 -21.67 -5.83
N THR A 353 1.08 -22.43 -6.81
CA THR A 353 0.52 -22.46 -8.17
C THR A 353 -0.94 -22.93 -8.18
N ASN A 354 -1.25 -23.97 -7.39
CA ASN A 354 -2.61 -24.51 -7.27
C ASN A 354 -3.59 -23.49 -6.65
N PHE A 355 -3.22 -22.83 -5.54
CA PHE A 355 -4.10 -21.93 -4.80
C PHE A 355 -4.20 -20.51 -5.37
N THR A 356 -3.13 -20.01 -5.99
CA THR A 356 -3.23 -18.81 -6.84
C THR A 356 -4.06 -19.09 -8.09
N GLY A 357 -4.25 -20.37 -8.40
CA GLY A 357 -5.10 -20.81 -9.47
C GLY A 357 -4.60 -20.35 -10.83
N TYR A 358 -3.29 -20.18 -11.05
CA TYR A 358 -2.74 -19.86 -12.37
C TYR A 358 -2.87 -21.03 -13.35
N PRO A 359 -3.76 -20.97 -14.35
CA PRO A 359 -3.34 -21.35 -15.69
C PRO A 359 -2.39 -20.25 -16.19
N PHE A 360 -1.45 -20.58 -17.05
CA PHE A 360 -0.63 -19.59 -17.76
C PHE A 360 -1.49 -18.81 -18.79
N THR A 361 -2.60 -18.19 -18.37
CA THR A 361 -3.51 -17.40 -19.21
C THR A 361 -3.76 -16.02 -18.58
N ALA A 362 -3.93 -15.01 -19.43
CA ALA A 362 -4.10 -13.62 -19.01
C ALA A 362 -5.36 -13.38 -18.15
N ASP A 363 -6.42 -14.17 -18.37
CA ASP A 363 -7.73 -14.00 -17.72
C ASP A 363 -7.74 -14.23 -16.21
N ARG A 364 -6.74 -14.89 -15.64
CA ARG A 364 -6.64 -15.14 -14.19
C ARG A 364 -5.65 -14.23 -13.47
N ALA A 365 -4.93 -13.35 -14.18
CA ALA A 365 -4.10 -12.34 -13.54
C ALA A 365 -4.94 -11.36 -12.69
N PHE A 366 -6.21 -11.16 -13.06
CA PHE A 366 -7.19 -10.36 -12.31
C PHE A 366 -8.18 -11.31 -11.63
N ALA A 367 -8.00 -11.58 -10.33
CA ALA A 367 -8.98 -12.32 -9.53
C ALA A 367 -10.18 -11.42 -9.20
N ILE A 368 -11.13 -11.31 -10.13
CA ILE A 368 -12.38 -10.56 -9.97
C ILE A 368 -13.50 -11.57 -9.73
N GLU A 369 -13.92 -11.69 -8.48
CA GLU A 369 -15.11 -12.47 -8.09
C GLU A 369 -16.33 -11.57 -7.87
N SER A 370 -16.09 -10.28 -7.58
CA SER A 370 -17.10 -9.23 -7.40
C SER A 370 -16.54 -7.91 -7.94
N PRO A 371 -17.30 -7.12 -8.73
CA PRO A 371 -18.61 -7.43 -9.30
C PRO A 371 -18.55 -8.58 -10.31
N ASP A 372 -19.70 -9.17 -10.66
CA ASP A 372 -19.78 -10.29 -11.62
C ASP A 372 -19.10 -9.91 -12.95
N PRO A 373 -18.07 -10.66 -13.40
CA PRO A 373 -17.37 -10.46 -14.68
C PRO A 373 -18.27 -10.29 -15.90
N ALA A 374 -19.46 -10.92 -15.88
CA ALA A 374 -20.42 -10.86 -16.97
C ALA A 374 -21.08 -9.48 -17.16
N PHE A 375 -20.90 -8.53 -16.24
CA PHE A 375 -21.29 -7.13 -16.45
C PHE A 375 -20.40 -6.42 -17.47
N PHE A 376 -19.14 -6.83 -17.60
CA PHE A 376 -18.12 -6.07 -18.32
C PHE A 376 -17.66 -6.75 -19.61
N LYS A 377 -17.72 -8.09 -19.66
CA LYS A 377 -17.09 -8.90 -20.72
C LYS A 377 -17.48 -8.53 -22.16
N ASP A 378 -18.69 -7.99 -22.36
CA ASP A 378 -19.24 -7.67 -23.68
C ASP A 378 -19.21 -6.15 -23.96
N LEU A 379 -18.64 -5.35 -23.05
CA LEU A 379 -18.50 -3.90 -23.23
C LEU A 379 -17.32 -3.58 -24.17
N PRO A 380 -17.47 -2.61 -25.08
CA PRO A 380 -16.35 -2.10 -25.86
C PRO A 380 -15.25 -1.50 -24.97
N SER A 381 -14.00 -1.53 -25.45
CA SER A 381 -12.90 -0.77 -24.85
C SER A 381 -13.27 0.72 -24.73
N ASP A 382 -12.73 1.36 -23.69
CA ASP A 382 -12.94 2.76 -23.34
C ASP A 382 -14.37 3.12 -22.92
N THR A 383 -15.28 2.15 -22.80
CA THR A 383 -16.65 2.38 -22.32
C THR A 383 -16.61 3.02 -20.92
N PRO A 384 -17.25 4.18 -20.71
CA PRO A 384 -17.33 4.82 -19.40
C PRO A 384 -18.20 4.01 -18.43
N VAL A 385 -17.65 3.66 -17.26
CA VAL A 385 -18.31 2.88 -16.22
C VAL A 385 -18.13 3.52 -14.84
N ALA A 386 -19.21 3.55 -14.06
CA ALA A 386 -19.19 3.99 -12.66
C ALA A 386 -19.66 2.86 -11.73
N THR A 387 -19.11 2.81 -10.52
CA THR A 387 -19.54 1.88 -9.47
C THR A 387 -19.81 2.65 -8.19
N LEU A 388 -21.05 2.60 -7.71
CA LEU A 388 -21.45 3.12 -6.41
C LEU A 388 -21.20 2.03 -5.38
N THR A 389 -20.00 2.04 -4.82
CA THR A 389 -19.50 1.10 -3.80
C THR A 389 -18.60 1.82 -2.81
N THR A 390 -18.49 1.29 -1.60
CA THR A 390 -17.47 1.70 -0.62
C THR A 390 -16.18 0.88 -0.72
N SER A 391 -16.11 -0.10 -1.63
CA SER A 391 -14.94 -0.96 -1.86
C SER A 391 -14.08 -0.48 -3.04
N VAL A 392 -12.76 -0.36 -2.82
CA VAL A 392 -11.81 -0.03 -3.91
C VAL A 392 -11.54 -1.25 -4.80
N ASP A 393 -11.50 -2.45 -4.20
CA ASP A 393 -11.24 -3.72 -4.89
C ASP A 393 -12.27 -3.96 -6.00
N GLU A 394 -13.55 -3.71 -5.70
CA GLU A 394 -14.68 -3.90 -6.62
C GLU A 394 -14.78 -2.82 -7.72
N ALA A 395 -14.10 -1.69 -7.52
CA ALA A 395 -14.12 -0.58 -8.46
C ALA A 395 -12.98 -0.65 -9.48
N MET A 396 -11.73 -0.87 -9.04
CA MET A 396 -10.56 -0.64 -9.89
C MET A 396 -10.12 -1.83 -10.74
N MET A 397 -10.28 -3.05 -10.23
CA MET A 397 -9.83 -4.26 -10.92
C MET A 397 -10.55 -4.48 -12.26
N PRO A 398 -11.89 -4.31 -12.38
CA PRO A 398 -12.58 -4.48 -13.66
C PRO A 398 -12.14 -3.46 -14.71
N ILE A 399 -11.83 -2.23 -14.30
CA ILE A 399 -11.49 -1.14 -15.21
C ILE A 399 -10.23 -1.46 -16.01
N GLU A 400 -9.17 -1.90 -15.33
CA GLU A 400 -7.93 -2.26 -16.03
C GLU A 400 -8.10 -3.56 -16.83
N ARG A 401 -8.80 -4.57 -16.28
CA ARG A 401 -8.99 -5.87 -16.93
C ARG A 401 -9.74 -5.76 -18.26
N TYR A 402 -10.82 -4.98 -18.28
CA TYR A 402 -11.71 -4.85 -19.44
C TYR A 402 -11.42 -3.60 -20.28
N HIS A 403 -10.32 -2.89 -19.99
CA HIS A 403 -9.92 -1.66 -20.67
C HIS A 403 -11.04 -0.61 -20.71
N LEU A 404 -11.70 -0.39 -19.58
CA LEU A 404 -12.82 0.54 -19.46
C LEU A 404 -12.34 1.92 -19.04
N THR A 405 -13.21 2.92 -19.20
CA THR A 405 -12.98 4.26 -18.66
C THR A 405 -13.67 4.38 -17.31
N TRP A 406 -12.92 4.55 -16.23
CA TRP A 406 -13.52 4.90 -14.94
C TRP A 406 -14.23 6.25 -15.05
N ALA A 407 -15.50 6.33 -14.66
CA ALA A 407 -16.35 7.51 -14.88
C ALA A 407 -16.60 8.31 -13.59
N GLN A 408 -15.65 8.30 -12.66
CA GLN A 408 -15.71 9.04 -11.41
C GLN A 408 -14.33 9.66 -11.07
N ARG A 409 -14.32 10.70 -10.24
CA ARG A 409 -13.09 11.34 -9.75
C ARG A 409 -12.46 10.62 -8.56
N MET A 410 -13.23 9.81 -7.85
CA MET A 410 -12.80 8.98 -6.71
C MET A 410 -12.84 7.51 -7.08
N ASN A 411 -12.05 6.66 -6.42
CA ASN A 411 -12.04 5.21 -6.62
C ASN A 411 -13.19 4.46 -5.92
N ASN A 412 -13.73 5.01 -4.83
CA ASN A 412 -14.86 4.47 -4.10
C ASN A 412 -15.55 5.60 -3.30
N LEU A 413 -16.68 5.31 -2.67
CA LEU A 413 -17.48 6.27 -1.89
C LEU A 413 -16.93 6.50 -0.47
N TRP A 414 -15.63 6.69 -0.32
CA TRP A 414 -14.97 6.70 1.00
C TRP A 414 -15.37 7.85 1.94
N LEU A 415 -16.02 8.92 1.45
CA LEU A 415 -16.59 9.97 2.31
C LEU A 415 -17.91 9.52 2.96
N LEU A 416 -18.66 8.68 2.24
CA LEU A 416 -20.05 8.37 2.54
C LEU A 416 -20.25 7.69 3.90
N PRO A 417 -19.37 6.77 4.37
CA PRO A 417 -19.53 6.17 5.70
C PRO A 417 -19.59 7.17 6.84
N ALA A 418 -18.79 8.25 6.81
CA ALA A 418 -18.82 9.26 7.87
C ALA A 418 -20.12 10.09 7.85
N ILE A 419 -20.63 10.36 6.64
CA ILE A 419 -21.88 11.10 6.43
C ILE A 419 -23.05 10.26 6.96
N LEU A 420 -23.20 9.02 6.48
CA LEU A 420 -24.27 8.11 6.87
C LEU A 420 -24.31 7.84 8.38
N ARG A 421 -23.14 7.65 9.01
CA ARG A 421 -23.02 7.44 10.45
C ARG A 421 -23.44 8.67 11.29
N ASN A 422 -23.36 9.87 10.73
CA ASN A 422 -23.83 11.10 11.39
C ASN A 422 -25.31 11.39 11.10
N GLU A 423 -25.82 11.03 9.92
CA GLU A 423 -27.25 11.16 9.59
C GLU A 423 -28.12 10.19 10.39
N THR A 424 -27.74 8.91 10.40
CA THR A 424 -28.53 7.83 11.01
C THR A 424 -27.62 6.93 11.84
N PRO A 425 -27.46 7.18 13.15
CA PRO A 425 -26.53 6.39 13.97
C PRO A 425 -26.87 4.88 13.96
N ALA A 426 -25.87 4.03 13.71
CA ALA A 426 -26.06 2.58 13.64
C ALA A 426 -26.49 2.02 15.01
N ALA A 427 -27.55 1.22 15.04
CA ALA A 427 -28.07 0.58 16.26
C ALA A 427 -28.29 1.53 17.46
N GLY A 428 -28.59 2.81 17.20
CA GLY A 428 -28.80 3.82 18.24
C GLY A 428 -27.55 4.25 19.00
N LYS A 429 -26.34 3.82 18.57
CA LYS A 429 -25.08 4.27 19.16
C LYS A 429 -24.58 5.51 18.41
N PRO A 430 -24.22 6.60 19.10
CA PRO A 430 -23.64 7.76 18.44
C PRO A 430 -22.33 7.36 17.72
N PRO A 431 -22.01 8.00 16.59
CA PRO A 431 -20.73 7.79 15.92
C PRO A 431 -19.56 8.14 16.86
N SER A 432 -18.40 7.53 16.63
CA SER A 432 -17.18 7.84 17.39
C SER A 432 -16.73 9.30 17.24
N ARG A 433 -17.17 9.97 16.17
CA ARG A 433 -17.06 11.41 15.98
C ARG A 433 -18.37 12.00 15.44
N ILE A 434 -18.89 12.97 16.19
CA ILE A 434 -20.08 13.74 15.82
C ILE A 434 -19.64 14.98 15.04
N LEU A 435 -20.18 15.15 13.85
CA LEU A 435 -19.94 16.30 12.98
C LEU A 435 -20.96 17.42 13.28
N PRO A 436 -20.53 18.69 13.35
CA PRO A 436 -21.46 19.81 13.39
C PRO A 436 -22.43 19.79 12.20
N PRO A 437 -23.71 20.16 12.37
CA PRO A 437 -24.71 20.08 11.30
C PRO A 437 -24.31 20.81 10.00
N SER A 438 -23.63 21.96 10.12
CA SER A 438 -23.14 22.70 8.95
C SER A 438 -22.02 21.99 8.20
N GLN A 439 -21.15 21.26 8.91
CA GLN A 439 -20.09 20.47 8.30
C GLN A 439 -20.65 19.21 7.64
N LEU A 440 -21.61 18.54 8.30
CA LEU A 440 -22.31 17.39 7.72
C LEU A 440 -23.02 17.79 6.41
N ALA A 441 -23.79 18.88 6.43
CA ALA A 441 -24.46 19.39 5.24
C ALA A 441 -23.47 19.78 4.11
N ALA A 442 -22.30 20.34 4.46
CA ALA A 442 -21.26 20.65 3.48
C ALA A 442 -20.65 19.40 2.84
N LEU A 443 -20.45 18.32 3.61
CA LEU A 443 -19.94 17.05 3.10
C LEU A 443 -20.97 16.30 2.24
N GLU A 444 -22.24 16.30 2.65
CA GLU A 444 -23.36 15.78 1.85
C GLU A 444 -23.42 16.49 0.50
N ALA A 445 -23.50 17.83 0.50
CA ALA A 445 -23.54 18.63 -0.70
C ALA A 445 -22.30 18.43 -1.59
N LEU A 446 -21.12 18.23 -0.98
CA LEU A 446 -19.89 17.92 -1.71
C LEU A 446 -19.98 16.57 -2.44
N GLN A 447 -20.42 15.51 -1.75
CA GLN A 447 -20.52 14.16 -2.30
C GLN A 447 -21.59 14.05 -3.39
N HIS A 448 -22.75 14.70 -3.21
CA HIS A 448 -23.77 14.81 -4.27
C HIS A 448 -23.23 15.57 -5.48
N ARG A 449 -22.63 16.75 -5.27
CA ARG A 449 -22.06 17.56 -6.34
C ARG A 449 -21.00 16.81 -7.14
N PHE A 450 -20.10 16.09 -6.48
CA PHE A 450 -19.11 15.25 -7.16
C PHE A 450 -19.78 14.24 -8.08
N MET A 451 -20.81 13.54 -7.59
CA MET A 451 -21.52 12.55 -8.39
C MET A 451 -22.24 13.17 -9.61
N VAL A 452 -22.89 14.32 -9.41
CA VAL A 452 -23.59 15.05 -10.49
C VAL A 452 -22.61 15.54 -11.55
N GLU A 453 -21.50 16.17 -11.13
CA GLU A 453 -20.46 16.65 -12.05
C GLU A 453 -19.83 15.48 -12.82
N ASP A 454 -19.52 14.37 -12.14
CA ASP A 454 -18.90 13.20 -12.75
C ASP A 454 -19.81 12.53 -13.79
N PHE A 455 -21.08 12.31 -13.46
CA PHE A 455 -22.04 11.70 -14.40
C PHE A 455 -22.36 12.60 -15.59
N ASN A 456 -22.39 13.92 -15.40
CA ASN A 456 -22.56 14.87 -16.50
C ASN A 456 -21.31 15.00 -17.36
N HIS A 457 -20.13 14.69 -16.83
CA HIS A 457 -18.89 14.76 -17.60
C HIS A 457 -18.63 13.47 -18.40
N TRP A 458 -18.70 12.31 -17.75
CA TRP A 458 -18.32 11.04 -18.37
C TRP A 458 -19.48 10.26 -18.99
N HIS A 459 -20.73 10.55 -18.62
CA HIS A 459 -21.92 9.83 -19.10
C HIS A 459 -21.75 8.30 -19.06
N PRO A 460 -21.56 7.71 -17.86
CA PRO A 460 -21.32 6.27 -17.73
C PRO A 460 -22.37 5.47 -18.48
N GLN A 461 -21.93 4.53 -19.32
CA GLN A 461 -22.82 3.65 -20.09
C GLN A 461 -23.32 2.49 -19.22
N LEU A 462 -22.52 2.11 -18.22
CA LEU A 462 -22.88 1.16 -17.18
C LEU A 462 -22.64 1.81 -15.82
N VAL A 463 -23.64 1.69 -14.94
CA VAL A 463 -23.52 2.03 -13.53
C VAL A 463 -23.87 0.80 -12.71
N LEU A 464 -22.94 0.39 -11.85
CA LEU A 464 -23.18 -0.65 -10.86
C LEU A 464 -23.46 0.00 -9.50
N VAL A 465 -24.47 -0.49 -8.79
CA VAL A 465 -24.81 -0.02 -7.44
C VAL A 465 -24.72 -1.21 -6.49
N GLU A 466 -23.86 -1.11 -5.49
CA GLU A 466 -23.72 -2.12 -4.46
C GLU A 466 -24.97 -2.13 -3.56
N ARG A 467 -25.50 -3.33 -3.28
CA ARG A 467 -26.79 -3.52 -2.61
C ARG A 467 -26.65 -3.52 -1.08
N CYS A 468 -26.06 -2.47 -0.53
CA CYS A 468 -25.76 -2.34 0.90
C CYS A 468 -26.99 -2.36 1.81
N GLN A 469 -28.19 -2.20 1.28
CA GLN A 469 -29.45 -2.38 2.00
C GLN A 469 -29.77 -3.85 2.33
N GLN A 470 -29.08 -4.81 1.72
CA GLN A 470 -29.28 -6.24 1.95
C GLN A 470 -28.33 -6.74 3.05
N VAL A 471 -28.89 -7.27 4.13
CA VAL A 471 -28.11 -7.81 5.28
C VAL A 471 -27.12 -8.91 4.88
N SER A 472 -27.38 -9.62 3.79
CA SER A 472 -26.50 -10.68 3.27
C SER A 472 -25.31 -10.14 2.47
N ILE A 473 -25.30 -8.86 2.11
CA ILE A 473 -24.25 -8.21 1.32
C ILE A 473 -23.35 -7.42 2.27
N HIS A 474 -22.05 -7.69 2.18
CA HIS A 474 -21.06 -7.10 3.07
C HIS A 474 -20.41 -5.89 2.43
N CYS A 475 -20.99 -4.71 2.63
CA CYS A 475 -20.42 -3.46 2.14
C CYS A 475 -19.30 -2.95 3.04
N GLN A 476 -18.12 -2.75 2.46
CA GLN A 476 -16.93 -2.36 3.22
C GLN A 476 -17.17 -1.04 3.99
N VAL A 477 -16.77 -0.97 5.25
CA VAL A 477 -16.97 0.18 6.19
C VAL A 477 -18.44 0.45 6.57
N LEU A 478 -19.39 -0.29 6.00
CA LEU A 478 -20.83 -0.21 6.25
C LEU A 478 -21.41 -1.55 6.70
N GLU A 479 -20.58 -2.46 7.20
CA GLU A 479 -20.93 -3.84 7.55
C GLU A 479 -22.00 -3.93 8.66
N ASP A 480 -22.07 -2.91 9.51
CA ASP A 480 -23.04 -2.76 10.61
C ASP A 480 -24.30 -1.98 10.20
N ARG A 481 -24.48 -1.72 8.90
CA ARG A 481 -25.52 -0.84 8.36
C ARG A 481 -26.23 -1.48 7.15
N ASN A 482 -27.41 -0.93 6.84
CA ASN A 482 -28.25 -1.38 5.72
C ASN A 482 -28.74 -0.19 4.89
N ASP A 483 -27.81 0.62 4.39
CA ASP A 483 -28.14 1.82 3.62
C ASP A 483 -28.35 1.50 2.13
N ASN A 484 -29.37 2.12 1.51
CA ASN A 484 -29.51 2.09 0.05
C ASN A 484 -28.73 3.27 -0.55
N LEU A 485 -27.59 2.96 -1.16
CA LEU A 485 -26.68 3.97 -1.72
C LEU A 485 -27.35 4.82 -2.79
N LEU A 486 -28.07 4.19 -3.74
CA LEU A 486 -28.75 4.92 -4.81
C LEU A 486 -29.85 5.83 -4.26
N THR A 487 -30.66 5.34 -3.32
CA THR A 487 -31.69 6.17 -2.66
C THR A 487 -31.09 7.38 -1.95
N TRP A 488 -29.89 7.25 -1.35
CA TRP A 488 -29.19 8.38 -0.75
C TRP A 488 -28.80 9.45 -1.78
N PHE A 489 -28.29 9.04 -2.94
CA PHE A 489 -27.96 9.98 -4.03
C PHE A 489 -29.22 10.60 -4.67
N LEU A 490 -30.33 9.86 -4.79
CA LEU A 490 -31.59 10.35 -5.36
C LEU A 490 -32.29 11.43 -4.49
N ARG A 491 -31.80 11.69 -3.27
CA ARG A 491 -32.28 12.82 -2.45
C ARG A 491 -31.91 14.16 -3.06
N ASP A 492 -30.80 14.24 -3.79
CA ASP A 492 -30.40 15.45 -4.50
C ASP A 492 -31.17 15.57 -5.84
N PRO A 493 -31.93 16.67 -6.06
CA PRO A 493 -32.72 16.83 -7.27
C PRO A 493 -31.88 16.89 -8.55
N ALA A 494 -30.64 17.37 -8.50
CA ALA A 494 -29.77 17.44 -9.67
C ALA A 494 -29.28 16.04 -10.07
N PHE A 495 -28.89 15.20 -9.10
CA PHE A 495 -28.58 13.81 -9.37
C PHE A 495 -29.80 13.03 -9.86
N ALA A 496 -30.97 13.23 -9.24
CA ALA A 496 -32.20 12.60 -9.69
C ALA A 496 -32.54 12.96 -11.15
N ALA A 497 -32.25 14.19 -11.60
CA ALA A 497 -32.45 14.58 -12.99
C ALA A 497 -31.51 13.84 -13.95
N VAL A 498 -30.24 13.66 -13.56
CA VAL A 498 -29.26 12.87 -14.34
C VAL A 498 -29.66 11.39 -14.38
N TRP A 499 -30.08 10.84 -13.23
CA TRP A 499 -30.43 9.42 -13.08
C TRP A 499 -31.66 9.00 -13.87
N ARG A 500 -32.58 9.93 -14.22
CA ARG A 500 -33.74 9.63 -15.09
C ARG A 500 -33.36 9.04 -16.45
N ASN A 501 -32.12 9.26 -16.88
CA ASN A 501 -31.62 8.71 -18.14
C ASN A 501 -31.10 7.27 -17.99
N TYR A 502 -31.20 6.64 -16.83
CA TYR A 502 -30.67 5.29 -16.59
C TYR A 502 -31.79 4.27 -16.38
N THR A 503 -31.68 3.12 -17.03
CA THR A 503 -32.64 2.01 -16.94
C THR A 503 -32.01 0.82 -16.23
N TYR A 504 -32.71 0.28 -15.24
CA TYR A 504 -32.31 -0.92 -14.52
C TYR A 504 -32.28 -2.16 -15.44
N GLN A 505 -31.20 -2.93 -15.36
CA GLN A 505 -30.95 -4.11 -16.21
C GLN A 505 -31.04 -5.44 -15.43
N GLY A 506 -31.03 -5.40 -14.09
CA GLY A 506 -31.04 -6.61 -13.25
C GLY A 506 -29.96 -6.60 -12.18
N SER A 507 -30.06 -7.53 -11.23
CA SER A 507 -29.05 -7.76 -10.20
C SER A 507 -28.22 -9.00 -10.52
N ARG A 508 -26.92 -8.98 -10.18
CA ARG A 508 -26.07 -10.18 -10.08
C ARG A 508 -25.08 -10.01 -8.93
N GLY A 509 -24.91 -11.05 -8.12
CA GLY A 509 -24.06 -10.98 -6.93
C GLY A 509 -24.48 -9.83 -6.00
N SER A 510 -23.53 -9.00 -5.61
CA SER A 510 -23.75 -7.86 -4.72
C SER A 510 -24.30 -6.60 -5.40
N PHE A 511 -24.49 -6.60 -6.72
CA PHE A 511 -24.71 -5.37 -7.50
C PHE A 511 -26.02 -5.35 -8.29
N ASP A 512 -26.63 -4.17 -8.36
CA ASP A 512 -27.65 -3.79 -9.33
C ASP A 512 -27.00 -3.06 -10.51
N ALA A 513 -27.38 -3.43 -11.74
CA ALA A 513 -26.85 -2.80 -12.95
C ALA A 513 -27.86 -1.85 -13.59
N TYR A 514 -27.36 -0.71 -14.04
CA TYR A 514 -28.13 0.32 -14.74
C TYR A 514 -27.35 0.75 -15.99
N THR A 515 -28.06 0.98 -17.09
CA THR A 515 -27.46 1.45 -18.34
C THR A 515 -28.07 2.75 -18.81
N LEU A 516 -27.26 3.59 -19.47
CA LEU A 516 -27.73 4.83 -20.04
C LEU A 516 -28.74 4.54 -21.17
N THR A 517 -29.94 5.10 -21.06
CA THR A 517 -30.98 4.99 -22.07
C THR A 517 -30.54 5.75 -23.32
N PRO A 518 -30.51 5.11 -24.51
CA PRO A 518 -30.20 5.81 -25.75
C PRO A 518 -31.18 6.97 -25.96
N PRO A 519 -30.74 8.12 -26.50
CA PRO A 519 -31.68 9.16 -26.91
C PRO A 519 -32.68 8.54 -27.88
N SER A 520 -33.99 8.74 -27.62
CA SER A 520 -35.04 8.28 -28.54
C SER A 520 -34.70 8.77 -29.95
N PRO A 521 -34.78 7.91 -30.98
CA PRO A 521 -34.53 8.35 -32.35
C PRO A 521 -35.46 9.52 -32.62
N SER A 522 -34.89 10.70 -32.89
CA SER A 522 -35.65 11.87 -33.28
C SER A 522 -36.50 11.45 -34.46
N VAL A 523 -37.82 11.39 -34.25
CA VAL A 523 -38.79 11.22 -35.32
C VAL A 523 -38.55 12.38 -36.27
N GLY A 524 -37.88 12.10 -37.39
CA GLY A 524 -37.64 13.07 -38.44
C GLY A 524 -38.98 13.70 -38.80
N LYS A 525 -39.09 15.01 -38.58
CA LYS A 525 -40.15 15.83 -39.15
C LYS A 525 -39.68 16.36 -40.49
#